data_AF-A0A016U0M0-F1
#
_entry.id   AF-A0A016U0M0-F1
#
_cell.length_a   1.000
_cell.length_b   1.000
_cell.length_c   1.000
_cell.angle_alpha   90.00
_cell.angle_beta   90.00
_cell.angle_gamma   90.00
#
_symmetry.space_group_name_H-M   'P 1'
#
loop_
_entity.id
_entity.type
_entity.pdbx_description
1 polymer ?
#
loop_
_entity_poly.entity_id
_entity_poly.type
_entity_poly.pdbx_seq_one_letter_code
_entity_poly.pdbx_strand_id
1 'polypeptide(L)'
;MLMLYSITFVSSIILVTNNFVYKYIQLCMPSFLQIYWSPKWLVIIVAINAAIVLNWIAMSTFCGWPSAGFIHFVTEYGLNVLHFDLRNSTFMGISMKYGLTPVTLSLLIEALLLVLVLGGIGLLCAMNIHLCLKQNSMSTRTRRMHRQMLTLLLLQTGCPLLLLHAPLYTMYALLFTGATSPEILNYVIGILMALFPFVCPMITLTFMKDYRNFLLIKLFLRKMQRTDTSTIILKKGIDNGKPVFVVPRTITRISV
;
A
#
# COMPACT_ATOMS: atom_id res chain seq x y z
N MET A 1 5.48 -13.49 -15.44
CA MET A 1 5.74 -12.15 -14.86
C MET A 1 4.52 -11.24 -14.87
N LEU A 2 3.78 -11.12 -15.98
CA LEU A 2 2.62 -10.22 -16.06
C LEU A 2 1.51 -10.50 -15.03
N MET A 3 1.12 -11.78 -14.86
CA MET A 3 0.10 -12.15 -13.87
C MET A 3 0.53 -11.83 -12.44
N LEU A 4 1.80 -12.02 -12.10
CA LEU A 4 2.34 -11.62 -10.80
C LEU A 4 2.27 -10.11 -10.60
N TYR A 5 2.56 -9.33 -11.64
CA TYR A 5 2.39 -7.87 -11.61
C TYR A 5 0.93 -7.49 -11.40
N SER A 6 -0.01 -8.07 -12.14
CA SER A 6 -1.45 -7.82 -11.99
C SER A 6 -1.99 -8.20 -10.60
N ILE A 7 -1.52 -9.32 -10.03
CA ILE A 7 -1.87 -9.75 -8.67
C ILE A 7 -1.32 -8.77 -7.64
N THR A 8 -0.06 -8.35 -7.79
CA THR A 8 0.57 -7.38 -6.89
C THR A 8 -0.16 -6.05 -6.93
N PHE A 9 -0.58 -5.63 -8.14
CA PHE A 9 -1.37 -4.43 -8.35
C PHE A 9 -2.69 -4.45 -7.58
N VAL A 10 -3.57 -5.42 -7.84
CA VAL A 10 -4.88 -5.49 -7.17
C VAL A 10 -4.73 -5.69 -5.66
N SER A 11 -3.76 -6.50 -5.23
CA SER A 11 -3.50 -6.73 -3.81
C SER A 11 -3.07 -5.45 -3.09
N SER A 12 -2.31 -4.57 -3.76
CA SER A 12 -1.90 -3.30 -3.18
C SER A 12 -3.09 -2.37 -2.89
N ILE A 13 -4.06 -2.29 -3.81
CA ILE A 13 -5.28 -1.49 -3.65
C ILE A 13 -6.11 -2.05 -2.49
N ILE A 14 -6.35 -3.36 -2.50
CA ILE A 14 -7.13 -4.06 -1.47
C ILE A 14 -6.51 -3.84 -0.09
N LEU A 15 -5.19 -4.02 0.03
CA LEU A 15 -4.47 -3.86 1.29
C LEU A 15 -4.58 -2.41 1.81
N VAL A 16 -4.42 -1.43 0.93
CA VAL A 16 -4.57 -0.01 1.28
C VAL A 16 -6.00 0.30 1.75
N THR A 17 -7.04 -0.13 1.01
CA THR A 17 -8.44 0.08 1.38
C THR A 17 -8.76 -0.59 2.72
N ASN A 18 -8.35 -1.85 2.91
CA ASN A 18 -8.55 -2.56 4.18
C ASN A 18 -7.85 -1.87 5.35
N ASN A 19 -6.66 -1.32 5.15
CA ASN A 19 -5.95 -0.57 6.17
C ASN A 19 -6.70 0.71 6.57
N PHE A 20 -7.32 1.42 5.62
CA PHE A 20 -8.16 2.58 5.92
C PHE A 20 -9.44 2.18 6.64
N VAL A 21 -10.13 1.13 6.19
CA VAL A 21 -11.36 0.62 6.83
C VAL A 21 -11.09 0.18 8.26
N TYR A 22 -10.04 -0.62 8.48
CA TYR A 22 -9.64 -1.08 9.81
C TYR A 22 -9.40 0.10 10.76
N LYS A 23 -8.66 1.12 10.31
CA LYS A 23 -8.39 2.32 11.11
C LYS A 23 -9.62 3.15 11.39
N TYR A 24 -10.48 3.29 10.39
CA TYR A 24 -11.73 4.02 10.54
C TYR A 24 -12.58 3.38 11.63
N ILE A 25 -12.73 2.05 11.59
CA ILE A 25 -13.44 1.29 12.62
C ILE A 25 -12.74 1.46 13.98
N GLN A 26 -11.42 1.28 14.05
CA GLN A 26 -10.67 1.39 15.30
C GLN A 26 -10.81 2.76 15.98
N LEU A 27 -10.85 3.85 15.20
CA LEU A 27 -10.85 5.21 15.73
C LEU A 27 -12.24 5.82 15.89
N CYS A 28 -13.11 5.61 14.92
CA CYS A 28 -14.38 6.31 14.81
C CYS A 28 -15.55 5.44 15.28
N MET A 29 -15.39 4.11 15.27
CA MET A 29 -16.46 3.16 15.55
C MET A 29 -15.95 1.96 16.35
N PRO A 30 -15.41 2.18 17.58
CA PRO A 30 -14.77 1.11 18.36
C PRO A 30 -15.72 -0.05 18.72
N SER A 31 -17.04 0.19 18.75
CA SER A 31 -18.06 -0.84 18.94
C SER A 31 -18.03 -1.94 17.86
N PHE A 32 -17.62 -1.61 16.65
CA PHE A 32 -17.52 -2.55 15.52
C PHE A 32 -16.16 -3.23 15.43
N LEU A 33 -15.22 -2.94 16.35
CA LEU A 33 -13.89 -3.54 16.34
C LEU A 33 -13.97 -5.07 16.48
N GLN A 34 -15.00 -5.60 17.14
CA GLN A 34 -15.24 -7.04 17.30
C GLN A 34 -15.26 -7.81 15.96
N ILE A 35 -15.59 -7.15 14.84
CA ILE A 35 -15.51 -7.72 13.49
C ILE A 35 -14.10 -8.26 13.19
N TYR A 36 -13.05 -7.57 13.61
CA TYR A 36 -11.66 -7.99 13.35
C TYR A 36 -11.10 -8.99 14.38
N TRP A 37 -11.76 -9.15 15.53
CA TRP A 37 -11.35 -10.10 16.57
C TRP A 37 -12.06 -11.45 16.44
N SER A 38 -13.22 -11.49 15.80
CA SER A 38 -13.98 -12.71 15.63
C SER A 38 -13.46 -13.54 14.44
N PRO A 39 -13.17 -14.84 14.63
CA PRO A 39 -12.65 -15.67 13.54
C PRO A 39 -13.64 -15.82 12.38
N LYS A 40 -14.96 -15.80 12.66
CA LYS A 40 -16.01 -15.91 11.64
C LYS A 40 -15.96 -14.75 10.65
N TRP A 41 -15.88 -13.53 11.18
CA TRP A 41 -15.81 -12.30 10.39
C TRP A 41 -14.47 -12.17 9.65
N LEU A 42 -13.37 -12.61 10.27
CA LEU A 42 -12.07 -12.63 9.62
C LEU A 42 -12.06 -13.55 8.39
N VAL A 43 -12.66 -14.75 8.50
CA VAL A 43 -12.80 -15.67 7.35
C VAL A 43 -13.62 -15.03 6.23
N ILE A 44 -14.71 -14.33 6.57
CA ILE A 44 -15.53 -13.61 5.58
C ILE A 44 -14.71 -12.52 4.88
N ILE A 45 -13.97 -11.70 5.62
CA ILE A 45 -13.12 -10.63 5.05
C ILE A 45 -12.05 -11.23 4.13
N VAL A 46 -11.39 -12.31 4.55
CA VAL A 46 -10.38 -12.99 3.72
C VAL A 46 -11.03 -13.57 2.46
N ALA A 47 -12.20 -14.19 2.57
CA ALA A 47 -12.92 -14.74 1.43
C ALA A 47 -13.33 -13.65 0.42
N ILE A 48 -13.83 -12.50 0.89
CA ILE A 48 -14.17 -11.35 0.03
C ILE A 48 -12.92 -10.85 -0.71
N ASN A 49 -11.82 -10.63 0.02
CA ASN A 49 -10.57 -10.18 -0.60
C ASN A 49 -10.05 -11.19 -1.64
N ALA A 50 -10.10 -12.50 -1.33
CA ALA A 50 -9.71 -13.55 -2.25
C ALA A 50 -10.61 -13.56 -3.50
N ALA A 51 -11.92 -13.40 -3.35
CA ALA A 51 -12.85 -13.32 -4.48
C ALA A 51 -12.55 -12.12 -5.38
N ILE A 52 -12.24 -10.95 -4.82
CA ILE A 52 -11.85 -9.76 -5.59
C ILE A 52 -10.56 -10.02 -6.38
N VAL A 53 -9.55 -10.63 -5.75
CA VAL A 53 -8.28 -10.97 -6.43
C VAL A 53 -8.53 -11.98 -7.55
N LEU A 54 -9.33 -13.03 -7.30
CA LEU A 54 -9.66 -14.04 -8.31
C LEU A 54 -10.43 -13.42 -9.49
N ASN A 55 -11.38 -12.52 -9.22
CA ASN A 55 -12.09 -11.77 -10.25
C ASN A 55 -11.11 -10.94 -11.09
N TRP A 56 -10.17 -10.25 -10.45
CA TRP A 56 -9.14 -9.48 -11.15
C TRP A 56 -8.22 -10.35 -12.03
N ILE A 57 -7.83 -11.52 -11.54
CA ILE A 57 -7.05 -12.48 -12.32
C ILE A 57 -7.84 -12.93 -13.54
N ALA A 58 -9.12 -13.30 -13.36
CA ALA A 58 -9.99 -13.68 -14.46
C ALA A 58 -10.08 -12.57 -15.51
N MET A 59 -10.44 -11.34 -15.10
CA MET A 59 -10.47 -10.16 -15.98
C MET A 59 -9.13 -9.95 -16.71
N SER A 60 -8.01 -10.03 -15.98
CA SER A 60 -6.67 -9.86 -16.55
C SER A 60 -6.32 -10.96 -17.57
N THR A 61 -6.78 -12.19 -17.36
CA THR A 61 -6.58 -13.29 -18.31
C THR A 61 -7.45 -13.14 -19.55
N PHE A 62 -8.71 -12.75 -19.41
CA PHE A 62 -9.62 -12.60 -20.54
C PHE A 62 -9.32 -11.34 -21.39
N CYS A 63 -8.92 -10.23 -20.75
CA CYS A 63 -8.58 -8.99 -21.46
C CYS A 63 -7.11 -8.94 -21.91
N GLY A 64 -6.21 -9.54 -21.15
CA GLY A 64 -4.76 -9.43 -21.35
C GLY A 64 -4.14 -10.55 -22.16
N TRP A 65 -4.90 -11.57 -22.57
CA TRP A 65 -4.36 -12.63 -23.43
C TRP A 65 -4.18 -12.13 -24.86
N PRO A 66 -2.94 -12.03 -25.38
CA PRO A 66 -2.70 -11.42 -26.67
C PRO A 66 -3.13 -12.35 -27.81
N SER A 67 -3.84 -11.80 -28.80
CA SER A 67 -4.13 -12.52 -30.04
C SER A 67 -2.91 -12.54 -30.96
N ALA A 68 -2.78 -13.54 -31.84
CA ALA A 68 -1.64 -13.65 -32.76
C ALA A 68 -1.46 -12.37 -33.61
N GLY A 69 -2.56 -11.75 -34.04
CA GLY A 69 -2.53 -10.49 -34.78
C GLY A 69 -2.07 -9.29 -33.92
N PHE A 70 -2.44 -9.25 -32.64
CA PHE A 70 -1.96 -8.23 -31.72
C PHE A 70 -0.45 -8.39 -31.43
N ILE A 71 0.04 -9.62 -31.29
CA ILE A 71 1.48 -9.90 -31.11
C ILE A 71 2.26 -9.38 -32.33
N HIS A 72 1.82 -9.72 -33.55
CA HIS A 72 2.48 -9.24 -34.76
C HIS A 72 2.53 -7.71 -34.84
N PHE A 73 1.40 -7.05 -34.57
CA PHE A 73 1.32 -5.58 -34.55
C PHE A 73 2.29 -4.97 -33.53
N VAL A 74 2.32 -5.49 -32.30
CA VAL A 74 3.20 -4.97 -31.24
C VAL A 74 4.67 -5.25 -31.57
N THR A 75 5.01 -6.43 -32.10
CA THR A 75 6.38 -6.75 -32.49
C THR A 75 6.87 -5.87 -33.63
N GLU A 76 6.04 -5.66 -34.66
CA GLU A 76 6.36 -4.79 -35.79
C GLU A 76 6.51 -3.33 -35.36
N TYR A 77 5.59 -2.83 -34.52
CA TYR A 77 5.68 -1.49 -33.95
C TYR A 77 6.93 -1.34 -33.06
N GLY A 78 7.24 -2.35 -32.24
CA GLY A 78 8.44 -2.37 -31.39
C GLY A 78 9.73 -2.26 -32.21
N LEU A 79 9.84 -3.04 -33.28
CA LEU A 79 11.02 -3.05 -34.14
C LEU A 79 11.16 -1.78 -34.98
N ASN A 80 10.06 -1.32 -35.59
CA ASN A 80 10.11 -0.24 -36.57
C ASN A 80 10.04 1.17 -35.95
N VAL A 81 9.41 1.31 -34.78
CA VAL A 81 9.18 2.62 -34.13
C VAL A 81 10.00 2.75 -32.85
N LEU A 82 9.98 1.73 -31.98
CA LEU A 82 10.69 1.77 -30.70
C LEU A 82 12.14 1.29 -30.81
N HIS A 83 12.56 0.80 -31.99
CA HIS A 83 13.87 0.17 -32.23
C HIS A 83 14.23 -0.90 -31.17
N PHE A 84 13.23 -1.59 -30.65
CA PHE A 84 13.35 -2.52 -29.54
C PHE A 84 12.62 -3.83 -29.84
N ASP A 85 13.31 -4.96 -29.70
CA ASP A 85 12.71 -6.26 -29.97
C ASP A 85 11.80 -6.70 -28.81
N LEU A 86 10.49 -6.64 -29.04
CA LEU A 86 9.46 -7.05 -28.09
C LEU A 86 9.19 -8.57 -28.11
N ARG A 87 9.83 -9.35 -29.00
CA ARG A 87 9.53 -10.79 -29.18
C ARG A 87 9.81 -11.64 -27.94
N ASN A 88 10.84 -11.28 -27.18
CA ASN A 88 11.19 -11.94 -25.90
C ASN A 88 10.77 -11.15 -24.66
N SER A 89 10.03 -10.06 -24.85
CA SER A 89 9.62 -9.15 -23.77
C SER A 89 8.16 -9.40 -23.38
N THR A 90 7.87 -9.32 -22.08
CA THR A 90 6.48 -9.35 -21.61
C THR A 90 5.87 -7.96 -21.79
N PHE A 91 4.82 -7.84 -22.58
CA PHE A 91 4.10 -6.59 -22.78
C PHE A 91 2.62 -6.74 -22.41
N MET A 92 2.00 -5.62 -22.04
CA MET A 92 0.57 -5.50 -21.80
C MET A 92 0.08 -4.29 -22.59
N GLY A 93 -0.94 -4.50 -23.40
CA GLY A 93 -1.53 -3.44 -24.20
C GLY A 93 -2.91 -3.85 -24.66
N ILE A 94 -3.71 -2.85 -25.00
CA ILE A 94 -5.07 -3.02 -25.50
C ILE A 94 -5.09 -2.38 -26.89
N SER A 95 -5.64 -3.09 -27.88
CA SER A 95 -5.80 -2.55 -29.23
C SER A 95 -7.27 -2.41 -29.57
N MET A 96 -7.63 -1.27 -30.15
CA MET A 96 -8.98 -1.02 -30.69
C MET A 96 -9.27 -1.92 -31.91
N LYS A 97 -8.23 -2.36 -32.63
CA LYS A 97 -8.34 -3.19 -33.84
C LYS A 97 -8.30 -4.68 -33.52
N TYR A 98 -7.57 -5.08 -32.47
CA TYR A 98 -7.35 -6.47 -32.11
C TYR A 98 -7.68 -6.71 -30.64
N GLY A 99 -8.63 -7.60 -30.36
CA GLY A 99 -8.99 -8.00 -29.00
C GLY A 99 -10.07 -7.14 -28.33
N LEU A 100 -10.58 -6.10 -28.99
CA LEU A 100 -11.75 -5.35 -28.50
C LEU A 100 -13.05 -6.08 -28.89
N THR A 101 -13.59 -6.86 -27.96
CA THR A 101 -14.92 -7.48 -28.05
C THR A 101 -15.88 -6.82 -27.05
N PRO A 102 -17.21 -6.99 -27.18
CA PRO A 102 -18.16 -6.50 -26.17
C PRO A 102 -17.86 -7.04 -24.77
N VAL A 103 -17.38 -8.29 -24.69
CA VAL A 103 -17.00 -8.94 -23.42
C VAL A 103 -15.77 -8.26 -22.81
N THR A 104 -14.70 -8.05 -23.58
CA THR A 104 -13.50 -7.37 -23.05
C THR A 104 -13.82 -5.93 -22.65
N LEU A 105 -14.65 -5.22 -23.41
CA LEU A 105 -15.10 -3.87 -23.04
C LEU A 105 -15.86 -3.88 -21.71
N SER A 106 -16.77 -4.84 -21.52
CA SER A 106 -17.51 -5.01 -20.26
C SER A 106 -16.57 -5.26 -19.07
N LEU A 107 -15.58 -6.15 -19.23
CA LEU A 107 -14.60 -6.46 -18.19
C LEU A 107 -13.67 -5.26 -17.89
N LEU A 108 -13.36 -4.43 -18.88
CA LEU A 108 -12.59 -3.20 -18.66
C LEU A 108 -13.38 -2.16 -17.87
N ILE A 109 -14.66 -1.99 -18.17
CA ILE A 109 -15.57 -1.13 -17.40
C ILE A 109 -15.69 -1.65 -15.97
N GLU A 110 -15.86 -2.95 -15.79
CA GLU A 110 -15.90 -3.60 -14.48
C GLU A 110 -14.61 -3.35 -13.68
N ALA A 111 -13.44 -3.53 -14.30
CA ALA A 111 -12.14 -3.27 -13.67
C ALA A 111 -12.02 -1.82 -13.22
N LEU A 112 -12.44 -0.86 -14.04
CA LEU A 112 -12.48 0.56 -13.69
C LEU A 112 -13.41 0.84 -12.50
N LEU A 113 -14.63 0.31 -12.54
CA LEU A 113 -15.60 0.47 -11.45
C LEU A 113 -15.07 -0.11 -10.14
N LEU A 114 -14.43 -1.29 -10.18
CA LEU A 114 -13.85 -1.92 -9.01
C LEU A 114 -12.77 -1.04 -8.36
N VAL A 115 -11.84 -0.51 -9.16
CA VAL A 115 -10.78 0.38 -8.66
C VAL A 115 -11.38 1.68 -8.09
N LEU A 116 -12.38 2.27 -8.76
CA LEU A 116 -13.06 3.47 -8.30
C LEU A 116 -13.81 3.24 -6.97
N VAL A 117 -14.50 2.11 -6.82
CA VAL A 117 -15.19 1.76 -5.58
C VAL A 117 -14.21 1.55 -4.42
N LEU A 118 -13.15 0.76 -4.64
CA LEU A 118 -12.12 0.51 -3.61
C LEU A 118 -11.39 1.80 -3.20
N GLY A 119 -11.05 2.64 -4.18
CA GLY A 119 -10.45 3.95 -3.95
C GLY A 119 -11.40 4.90 -3.21
N GLY A 120 -12.67 4.93 -3.62
CA GLY A 120 -13.71 5.73 -2.97
C GLY A 120 -13.92 5.34 -1.51
N ILE A 121 -14.03 4.05 -1.19
CA ILE A 121 -14.11 3.55 0.18
C ILE A 121 -12.89 4.01 1.00
N GLY A 122 -11.69 3.89 0.42
CA GLY A 122 -10.45 4.35 1.06
C GLY A 122 -10.46 5.85 1.38
N LEU A 123 -10.87 6.68 0.41
CA LEU A 123 -10.97 8.14 0.58
C LEU A 123 -12.02 8.53 1.62
N LEU A 124 -13.21 7.92 1.58
CA LEU A 124 -14.27 8.15 2.57
C LEU A 124 -13.78 7.82 3.98
N CYS A 125 -13.12 6.67 4.15
CA CYS A 125 -12.53 6.28 5.42
C CYS A 125 -11.45 7.28 5.86
N ALA A 126 -10.57 7.71 4.97
CA ALA A 126 -9.53 8.69 5.27
C ALA A 126 -10.10 10.04 5.74
N MET A 127 -11.14 10.55 5.07
CA MET A 127 -11.85 11.78 5.44
C MET A 127 -12.50 11.64 6.82
N ASN A 128 -13.21 10.55 7.06
CA ASN A 128 -13.86 10.31 8.35
C ASN A 128 -12.85 10.17 9.50
N ILE A 129 -11.72 9.51 9.27
CA ILE A 129 -10.62 9.44 10.25
C ILE A 129 -10.10 10.85 10.58
N HIS A 130 -9.91 11.69 9.56
CA HIS A 130 -9.45 13.06 9.77
C HIS A 130 -10.45 13.89 10.60
N LEU A 131 -11.75 13.77 10.31
CA LEU A 131 -12.82 14.42 11.08
C LEU A 131 -12.89 13.92 12.52
N CYS A 132 -12.82 12.60 12.72
CA CYS A 132 -12.78 11.96 14.04
C CYS A 132 -11.56 12.44 14.86
N LEU A 133 -10.38 12.55 14.25
CA LEU A 133 -9.18 13.10 14.89
C LEU A 133 -9.30 14.60 15.23
N LYS A 134 -10.22 15.34 14.59
CA LYS A 134 -10.48 16.74 14.89
C LYS A 134 -11.44 16.90 16.06
N GLN A 135 -12.46 16.05 16.13
CA GLN A 135 -13.56 16.16 17.10
C GLN A 135 -13.26 15.48 18.45
N ASN A 136 -12.49 14.39 18.47
CA ASN A 136 -12.26 13.63 19.70
C ASN A 136 -11.19 14.27 20.60
N SER A 137 -11.45 14.33 21.91
CA SER A 137 -10.49 14.76 22.94
C SER A 137 -9.46 13.68 23.27
N MET A 138 -8.76 13.18 22.24
CA MET A 138 -7.65 12.27 22.44
C MET A 138 -6.43 13.00 23.02
N SER A 139 -5.65 12.30 23.84
CA SER A 139 -4.38 12.82 24.33
C SER A 139 -3.48 13.24 23.15
N THR A 140 -2.69 14.30 23.35
CA THR A 140 -1.78 14.83 22.33
C THR A 140 -0.83 13.76 21.78
N ARG A 141 -0.37 12.84 22.63
CA ARG A 141 0.49 11.71 22.25
C ARG A 141 -0.24 10.71 21.33
N THR A 142 -1.42 10.22 21.72
CA THR A 142 -2.19 9.25 20.94
C THR A 142 -2.65 9.85 19.61
N ARG A 143 -3.11 11.10 19.63
CA ARG A 143 -3.52 11.86 18.42
C ARG A 143 -2.36 12.04 17.43
N ARG A 144 -1.15 12.31 17.91
CA ARG A 144 0.06 12.41 17.07
C ARG A 144 0.38 11.08 16.39
N MET A 145 0.30 9.97 17.14
CA MET A 145 0.57 8.63 16.63
C MET A 145 -0.41 8.24 15.52
N HIS A 146 -1.71 8.44 15.71
CA HIS A 146 -2.72 8.15 14.69
C HIS A 146 -2.58 9.03 13.44
N ARG A 147 -2.25 10.32 13.60
CA ARG A 147 -1.95 11.20 12.46
C ARG A 147 -0.74 10.73 11.67
N GLN A 148 0.35 10.36 12.34
CA GLN A 148 1.54 9.85 11.67
C GLN A 148 1.24 8.59 10.86
N MET A 149 0.48 7.66 11.43
CA MET A 149 0.07 6.45 10.73
C MET A 149 -0.85 6.76 9.55
N LEU A 150 -1.80 7.70 9.69
CA LEU A 150 -2.67 8.15 8.58
C LEU A 150 -1.85 8.79 7.45
N THR A 151 -0.90 9.67 7.78
CA THR A 151 0.00 10.28 6.78
C THR A 151 0.81 9.23 6.04
N LEU A 152 1.28 8.19 6.73
CA LEU A 152 1.98 7.07 6.08
C LEU A 152 1.07 6.32 5.11
N LEU A 153 -0.18 6.01 5.51
CA LEU A 153 -1.13 5.36 4.62
C LEU A 153 -1.46 6.22 3.40
N LEU A 154 -1.70 7.52 3.58
CA LEU A 154 -1.97 8.44 2.48
C LEU A 154 -0.79 8.50 1.51
N LEU A 155 0.44 8.51 2.03
CA LEU A 155 1.64 8.49 1.21
C LEU A 155 1.82 7.16 0.46
N GLN A 156 1.57 6.04 1.16
CA GLN A 156 1.56 4.71 0.55
C GLN A 156 0.46 4.56 -0.50
N THR A 157 -0.63 5.33 -0.41
CA THR A 157 -1.72 5.35 -1.40
C THR A 157 -1.39 6.25 -2.58
N GLY A 158 -0.76 7.39 -2.33
CA GLY A 158 -0.36 8.35 -3.37
C GLY A 158 0.64 7.75 -4.36
N CYS A 159 1.54 6.88 -3.90
CA CYS A 159 2.53 6.22 -4.76
C CYS A 159 1.90 5.30 -5.83
N PRO A 160 1.11 4.25 -5.49
CA PRO A 160 0.36 3.46 -6.46
C PRO A 160 -0.59 4.31 -7.32
N LEU A 161 -1.20 5.35 -6.74
CA LEU A 161 -2.10 6.22 -7.49
C LEU A 161 -1.39 6.99 -8.60
N LEU A 162 -0.21 7.54 -8.33
CA LEU A 162 0.56 8.30 -9.31
C LEU A 162 1.32 7.41 -10.30
N LEU A 163 1.96 6.34 -9.80
CA LEU A 163 2.87 5.52 -10.61
C LEU A 163 2.16 4.38 -11.34
N LEU A 164 0.94 4.02 -10.95
CA LEU A 164 0.27 2.85 -11.50
C LEU A 164 -1.17 3.13 -11.93
N HIS A 165 -2.00 3.75 -11.09
CA HIS A 165 -3.39 4.05 -11.46
C HIS A 165 -3.48 5.19 -12.49
N ALA A 166 -2.70 6.27 -12.36
CA ALA A 166 -2.73 7.36 -13.33
C ALA A 166 -2.31 6.92 -14.75
N PRO A 167 -1.22 6.14 -14.95
CA PRO A 167 -0.92 5.53 -16.25
C PRO A 167 -2.06 4.66 -16.77
N LEU A 168 -2.65 3.81 -15.91
CA LEU A 168 -3.76 2.93 -16.28
C LEU A 168 -5.02 3.72 -16.70
N TYR A 169 -5.41 4.74 -15.95
CA TYR A 169 -6.54 5.62 -16.31
C TYR A 169 -6.27 6.38 -17.60
N THR A 170 -5.03 6.78 -17.85
CA THR A 170 -4.65 7.43 -19.11
C THR A 170 -4.80 6.46 -20.28
N MET A 171 -4.36 5.21 -20.13
CA MET A 171 -4.57 4.17 -21.14
C MET A 171 -6.06 3.93 -21.41
N TYR A 172 -6.88 3.86 -20.36
CA TYR A 172 -8.33 3.72 -20.51
C TYR A 172 -8.98 4.93 -21.18
N ALA A 173 -8.60 6.15 -20.81
CA ALA A 173 -9.12 7.38 -21.42
C ALA A 173 -8.81 7.43 -22.92
N LEU A 174 -7.59 7.07 -23.34
CA LEU A 174 -7.22 6.97 -24.74
C LEU A 174 -8.04 5.90 -25.47
N LEU A 175 -8.26 4.76 -24.81
CA LEU A 175 -9.06 3.67 -25.37
C LEU A 175 -10.51 4.10 -25.63
N PHE A 176 -11.16 4.73 -24.64
CA PHE A 176 -12.55 5.18 -24.77
C PHE A 176 -12.73 6.39 -25.69
N THR A 177 -11.71 7.25 -25.81
CA THR A 177 -11.74 8.38 -26.75
C THR A 177 -11.35 7.98 -28.18
N GLY A 178 -10.81 6.77 -28.37
CA GLY A 178 -10.28 6.30 -29.66
C GLY A 178 -9.04 7.06 -30.14
N ALA A 179 -8.41 7.85 -29.26
CA ALA A 179 -7.26 8.68 -29.61
C ALA A 179 -5.99 7.84 -29.74
N THR A 180 -5.17 8.15 -30.75
CA THR A 180 -3.85 7.54 -30.92
C THR A 180 -2.89 8.08 -29.85
N SER A 181 -2.26 7.18 -29.10
CA SER A 181 -1.25 7.52 -28.10
C SER A 181 0.02 8.08 -28.76
N PRO A 182 0.51 9.27 -28.38
CA PRO A 182 1.84 9.74 -28.76
C PRO A 182 2.93 8.83 -28.20
N GLU A 183 4.05 8.70 -28.92
CA GLU A 183 5.18 7.83 -28.50
C GLU A 183 5.72 8.20 -27.11
N ILE A 184 5.92 9.50 -26.84
CA ILE A 184 6.37 10.01 -25.54
C ILE A 184 5.44 9.52 -24.41
N LEU A 185 4.13 9.48 -24.65
CA LEU A 185 3.17 9.07 -23.64
C LEU A 185 3.31 7.57 -23.32
N ASN A 186 3.54 6.73 -24.33
CA ASN A 186 3.78 5.30 -24.13
C ASN A 186 5.06 5.05 -23.32
N TYR A 187 6.14 5.78 -23.60
CA TYR A 187 7.38 5.70 -22.81
C TYR A 187 7.15 6.12 -21.35
N VAL A 188 6.47 7.24 -21.13
CA VAL A 188 6.18 7.74 -19.77
C VAL A 188 5.32 6.74 -19.00
N ILE A 189 4.27 6.19 -19.60
CA ILE A 189 3.41 5.16 -19.00
C ILE A 189 4.24 3.94 -18.59
N GLY A 190 5.08 3.42 -19.49
CA GLY A 190 5.94 2.28 -19.21
C GLY A 190 6.93 2.53 -18.06
N ILE A 191 7.59 3.70 -18.07
CA ILE A 191 8.55 4.08 -17.01
C ILE A 191 7.85 4.22 -15.66
N LEU A 192 6.70 4.91 -15.59
CA LEU A 192 5.95 5.08 -14.34
C LEU A 192 5.53 3.73 -13.74
N MET A 193 4.96 2.85 -14.58
CA MET A 193 4.53 1.53 -14.16
C MET A 193 5.71 0.63 -13.73
N ALA A 194 6.88 0.77 -14.36
CA ALA A 194 8.10 0.06 -14.01
C ALA A 194 8.78 0.58 -12.73
N LEU A 195 8.63 1.88 -12.42
CA LEU A 195 9.21 2.49 -11.22
C LEU A 195 8.42 2.18 -9.94
N PHE A 196 7.12 1.90 -10.05
CA PHE A 196 6.26 1.57 -8.91
C PHE A 196 6.88 0.58 -7.88
N PRO A 197 7.34 -0.63 -8.28
CA PRO A 197 7.88 -1.61 -7.34
C PRO A 197 9.15 -1.12 -6.61
N PHE A 198 9.86 -0.13 -7.17
CA PHE A 198 11.04 0.47 -6.56
C PHE A 198 10.68 1.65 -5.65
N VAL A 199 9.82 2.56 -6.11
CA VAL A 199 9.48 3.79 -5.37
C VAL A 199 8.65 3.49 -4.12
N CYS A 200 7.73 2.53 -4.19
CA CYS A 200 6.88 2.17 -3.04
C CYS A 200 7.68 1.76 -1.77
N PRO A 201 8.62 0.80 -1.83
CA PRO A 201 9.43 0.46 -0.65
C PRO A 201 10.38 1.59 -0.24
N MET A 202 10.92 2.38 -1.18
CA MET A 202 11.77 3.54 -0.85
C MET A 202 11.02 4.59 -0.02
N ILE A 203 9.77 4.89 -0.39
CA ILE A 203 8.89 5.78 0.35
C ILE A 203 8.61 5.23 1.76
N THR A 204 8.29 3.94 1.88
CA THR A 204 8.05 3.31 3.18
C THR A 204 9.29 3.38 4.10
N LEU A 205 10.48 3.09 3.56
CA LEU A 205 11.73 3.13 4.31
C LEU A 205 12.12 4.55 4.74
N THR A 206 11.83 5.56 3.92
CA THR A 206 12.14 6.96 4.23
C THR A 206 11.12 7.62 5.16
N PHE A 207 9.84 7.26 5.15
CA PHE A 207 8.85 7.97 5.97
C PHE A 207 8.59 7.34 7.35
N MET A 208 8.85 6.04 7.50
CA MET A 208 8.79 5.38 8.81
C MET A 208 10.03 5.71 9.63
N LYS A 209 9.86 6.54 10.67
CA LYS A 209 10.94 6.90 11.61
C LYS A 209 11.63 5.69 12.20
N ASP A 210 10.88 4.62 12.47
CA ASP A 210 11.44 3.39 13.04
C ASP A 210 12.29 2.62 12.03
N TYR A 211 11.89 2.58 10.74
CA TYR A 211 12.73 2.02 9.68
C TYR A 211 13.96 2.87 9.42
N ARG A 212 13.84 4.21 9.40
CA ARG A 212 14.98 5.12 9.30
C ARG A 212 15.97 4.93 10.44
N ASN A 213 15.48 4.86 11.68
CA ASN A 213 16.33 4.63 12.85
C ASN A 213 16.98 3.25 12.78
N PHE A 214 16.27 2.21 12.36
CA PHE A 214 16.84 0.88 12.16
C PHE A 214 17.93 0.88 11.07
N LEU A 215 17.69 1.53 9.93
CA LEU A 215 18.67 1.69 8.87
C LEU A 215 19.88 2.51 9.33
N LEU A 216 19.67 3.61 10.06
CA LEU A 216 20.75 4.42 10.62
C LEU A 216 21.53 3.65 11.70
N ILE A 217 20.89 2.82 12.52
CA ILE A 217 21.57 1.98 13.52
C ILE A 217 22.38 0.86 12.84
N LYS A 218 21.83 0.25 11.78
CA LYS A 218 22.43 -0.93 11.12
C LYS A 218 23.46 -0.57 10.04
N LEU A 219 23.28 0.52 9.30
CA LEU A 219 24.19 1.00 8.27
C LEU A 219 25.19 2.04 8.80
N PHE A 220 24.83 2.81 9.83
CA PHE A 220 25.62 3.90 10.38
C PHE A 220 25.87 3.68 11.87
N LEU A 221 26.58 2.60 12.25
CA LEU A 221 27.23 2.34 13.56
C LEU A 221 26.88 3.37 14.66
N ARG A 222 25.60 3.44 15.06
CA ARG A 222 25.21 4.36 16.13
C ARG A 222 25.50 3.56 17.38
N LYS A 223 26.77 3.63 17.78
CA LYS A 223 27.30 3.14 19.06
C LYS A 223 26.21 3.43 20.07
N MET A 224 25.52 2.38 20.53
CA MET A 224 24.49 2.50 21.55
C MET A 224 25.16 3.31 22.67
N GLN A 225 24.74 4.56 22.83
CA GLN A 225 25.00 5.26 24.06
C GLN A 225 24.09 4.54 25.04
N ARG A 226 24.63 3.46 25.60
CA ARG A 226 24.16 2.79 26.79
C ARG A 226 23.91 3.95 27.73
N THR A 227 22.64 4.27 27.97
CA THR A 227 22.30 5.07 29.14
C THR A 227 22.86 4.23 30.26
N ASP A 228 24.00 4.64 30.79
CA ASP A 228 24.53 4.09 32.02
C ASP A 228 23.39 4.20 33.00
N THR A 229 22.71 3.08 33.20
CA THR A 229 22.00 2.85 34.43
C THR A 229 23.10 2.98 35.45
N SER A 230 23.22 4.16 36.05
CA SER A 230 24.13 4.39 37.15
C SER A 230 23.84 3.26 38.11
N THR A 231 24.75 2.29 38.16
CA THR A 231 24.76 1.25 39.15
C THR A 231 24.94 2.03 40.43
N ILE A 232 23.83 2.37 41.09
CA ILE A 232 23.85 2.82 42.46
C ILE A 232 24.41 1.61 43.18
N ILE A 233 25.71 1.64 43.45
CA ILE A 233 26.37 0.66 44.29
C ILE A 233 25.66 0.78 45.63
N LEU A 234 24.70 -0.13 45.86
CA LEU A 234 24.08 -0.34 47.14
C LEU A 234 25.22 -0.72 48.07
N LYS A 235 25.63 0.26 48.89
CA LYS A 235 26.51 0.04 50.02
C LYS A 235 25.87 -1.08 50.85
N LYS A 236 26.51 -2.24 50.89
CA LYS A 236 26.08 -3.41 51.66
C LYS A 236 26.17 -3.05 53.14
N GLY A 237 25.10 -2.46 53.69
CA GLY A 237 24.94 -2.26 55.12
C GLY A 237 24.61 -3.62 55.75
N ILE A 238 25.52 -4.10 56.60
CA ILE A 238 25.27 -5.26 57.46
C ILE A 238 24.57 -4.70 58.70
N ASP A 239 23.32 -5.10 58.90
CA ASP A 239 22.66 -4.98 60.20
C ASP A 239 22.26 -6.38 60.67
N ASN A 240 22.75 -6.75 61.86
CA ASN A 240 22.46 -8.00 62.58
C ASN A 240 22.47 -9.30 61.75
N GLY A 241 23.51 -9.48 60.92
CA GLY A 241 23.91 -10.81 60.41
C GLY A 241 22.99 -11.48 59.38
N LYS A 242 21.99 -10.79 58.80
CA LYS A 242 21.16 -11.35 57.72
C LYS A 242 21.01 -10.39 56.53
N PRO A 243 21.09 -10.87 55.26
CA PRO A 243 20.94 -10.02 54.09
C PRO A 243 19.47 -9.62 53.87
N VAL A 244 19.20 -8.31 53.83
CA VAL A 244 17.87 -7.75 53.49
C VAL A 244 17.86 -7.33 52.01
N PHE A 245 16.98 -7.93 51.21
CA PHE A 245 16.68 -7.46 49.85
C PHE A 245 15.62 -6.36 49.90
N VAL A 246 15.99 -5.13 49.53
CA VAL A 246 15.04 -4.03 49.36
C VAL A 246 14.43 -4.10 47.96
N VAL A 247 13.14 -4.42 47.86
CA VAL A 247 12.38 -4.39 46.59
C VAL A 247 12.03 -2.93 46.27
N PRO A 248 12.32 -2.41 45.05
CA PRO A 248 11.98 -1.03 44.72
C PRO A 248 10.47 -0.87 44.52
N ARG A 249 9.82 -0.04 45.35
CA ARG A 249 8.48 0.52 45.05
C ARG A 249 8.67 1.80 44.26
N THR A 250 8.27 1.80 42.98
CA THR A 250 8.22 3.01 42.15
C THR A 250 7.06 3.89 42.62
N ILE A 251 7.35 4.95 43.39
CA ILE A 251 6.38 6.00 43.74
C ILE A 251 6.56 7.14 42.75
N THR A 252 5.63 7.30 41.80
CA THR A 252 5.49 8.51 41.00
C THR A 252 4.78 9.58 41.83
N ARG A 253 5.53 10.55 42.37
CA ARG A 253 4.97 11.81 42.87
C ARG A 253 4.78 12.79 41.70
N ILE A 254 3.57 13.33 41.63
CA ILE A 254 3.16 14.46 40.80
C ILE A 254 3.82 15.74 41.37
N SER A 255 4.33 16.61 40.50
CA SER A 255 4.68 17.99 40.85
C SER A 255 3.77 18.95 40.09
N VAL A 256 3.22 19.87 40.87
CA VAL A 256 2.23 20.94 40.60
C VAL A 256 2.64 21.83 39.42
#